data_AF-A0A963QBI6-F1
#
_entry.id   AF-A0A963QBI6-F1
#
_cell.length_a   1.000
_cell.length_b   1.000
_cell.length_c   1.000
_cell.angle_alpha   90.00
_cell.angle_beta   90.00
_cell.angle_gamma   90.00
#
_symmetry.space_group_name_H-M   'P 1'
#
loop_
_entity.id
_entity.type
_entity.pdbx_description
1 polymer ?
#
loop_
_entity_poly.entity_id
_entity_poly.type
_entity_poly.pdbx_seq_one_letter_code
_entity_poly.pdbx_strand_id
1 'polypeptide(L)'
;MTAQDCLGNPVHLQDRASLAALDDFVGGFIACEARAVNVLAAADHDRSAIVQACCAALHMFAESREGPIHARPFIEAARAGASQASEREQRFV
;
A
#
# COMPACT_ATOMS: atom_id res chain seq x y z
N MET A 1 19.08 13.61 16.71
CA MET A 1 18.76 12.77 17.89
C MET A 1 17.91 11.59 17.43
N THR A 2 18.03 10.43 18.06
CA THR A 2 17.34 9.19 17.63
C THR A 2 16.03 8.99 18.39
N ALA A 3 14.95 8.65 17.69
CA ALA A 3 13.62 8.35 18.24
C ALA A 3 12.97 7.17 17.51
N GLN A 4 11.74 6.81 17.86
CA GLN A 4 10.92 5.85 17.12
C GLN A 4 9.61 6.53 16.71
N ASP A 5 9.13 6.27 15.49
CA ASP A 5 7.81 6.70 15.03
C ASP A 5 6.67 5.87 15.66
N CYS A 6 5.43 6.21 15.34
CA CYS A 6 4.22 5.53 15.82
C CYS A 6 4.10 4.04 15.39
N LEU A 7 4.96 3.56 14.49
CA LEU A 7 5.03 2.17 14.05
C LEU A 7 6.24 1.41 14.63
N GLY A 8 7.06 2.09 15.43
CA GLY A 8 8.26 1.53 16.06
C GLY A 8 9.52 1.58 15.19
N ASN A 9 9.51 2.29 14.04
CA ASN A 9 10.69 2.44 13.19
C ASN A 9 11.64 3.48 13.76
N PRO A 10 12.97 3.26 13.73
CA PRO A 10 13.94 4.25 14.18
C PRO A 10 14.00 5.47 13.24
N VAL A 11 13.83 6.67 13.80
CA VAL A 11 13.88 7.94 13.06
C VAL A 11 14.95 8.88 13.62
N HIS A 12 15.54 9.68 12.73
CA HIS A 12 16.61 10.62 13.07
C HIS A 12 16.10 12.05 12.89
N LEU A 13 15.82 12.73 14.00
CA LEU A 13 15.23 14.06 13.98
C LEU A 13 16.25 15.12 14.36
N GLN A 14 16.19 16.27 13.67
CA GLN A 14 16.95 17.47 14.03
C GLN A 14 16.30 18.19 15.22
N ASP A 15 14.97 18.23 15.26
CA ASP A 15 14.16 18.69 16.39
C ASP A 15 13.25 17.55 16.89
N ARG A 16 13.29 17.25 18.19
CA ARG A 16 12.47 16.17 18.78
C ARG A 16 10.97 16.50 18.74
N ALA A 17 10.61 17.78 18.76
CA ALA A 17 9.21 18.21 18.74
C ALA A 17 8.50 17.82 17.43
N SER A 18 9.24 17.58 16.35
CA SER A 18 8.69 17.16 15.06
C SER A 18 8.12 15.74 15.04
N LEU A 19 8.36 14.92 16.07
CA LEU A 19 7.92 13.51 16.09
C LEU A 19 6.40 13.37 15.99
N ALA A 20 5.64 14.21 16.71
CA ALA A 20 4.17 14.14 16.68
C ALA A 20 3.61 14.46 15.28
N ALA A 21 4.19 15.45 14.58
CA ALA A 21 3.78 15.77 13.21
C ALA A 21 4.15 14.64 12.23
N LEU A 22 5.26 13.95 12.46
CA LEU A 22 5.65 12.77 11.68
C LEU A 22 4.67 11.62 11.93
N ASP A 23 4.28 11.39 13.18
CA ASP A 23 3.30 10.36 13.56
C ASP A 23 1.90 10.66 13.02
N ASP A 24 1.47 11.94 13.02
CA ASP A 24 0.20 12.38 12.43
C ASP A 24 0.19 12.18 10.91
N PHE A 25 1.32 12.45 10.24
CA PHE A 25 1.48 12.17 8.81
C PHE A 25 1.41 10.68 8.52
N VAL A 26 2.21 9.86 9.21
CA VAL A 26 2.25 8.40 9.03
C VAL A 26 0.89 7.79 9.35
N GLY A 27 0.31 8.17 10.48
CA GLY A 27 -1.02 7.73 10.91
C GLY A 27 -2.11 8.16 9.93
N GLY A 28 -2.11 9.42 9.47
CA GLY A 28 -3.07 9.93 8.50
C GLY A 28 -2.94 9.31 7.10
N PHE A 29 -1.72 8.99 6.68
CA PHE A 29 -1.43 8.34 5.40
C PHE A 29 -1.82 6.86 5.42
N ILE A 30 -1.49 6.13 6.49
CA ILE A 30 -1.95 4.74 6.71
C ILE A 30 -3.46 4.68 6.90
N ALA A 31 -4.06 5.68 7.55
CA ALA A 31 -5.50 5.78 7.78
C ALA A 31 -6.30 6.15 6.51
N CYS A 32 -5.68 6.17 5.32
CA CYS A 32 -6.43 6.09 4.07
C CYS A 32 -7.33 4.85 4.14
N GLU A 33 -8.62 5.09 4.43
CA GLU A 33 -9.50 4.28 5.29
C GLU A 33 -9.27 2.76 5.35
N ALA A 34 -9.40 2.17 6.55
CA ALA A 34 -9.37 0.72 6.79
C ALA A 34 -10.23 -0.11 5.81
N ARG A 35 -11.28 0.47 5.20
CA ARG A 35 -12.10 -0.15 4.16
C ARG A 35 -11.30 -0.58 2.93
N ALA A 36 -10.17 0.05 2.62
CA ALA A 36 -9.32 -0.32 1.49
C ALA A 36 -8.82 -1.77 1.59
N VAL A 37 -8.65 -2.30 2.81
CA VAL A 37 -8.26 -3.71 3.03
C VAL A 37 -9.27 -4.71 2.48
N ASN A 38 -10.54 -4.31 2.33
CA ASN A 38 -11.60 -5.19 1.84
C ASN A 38 -11.34 -5.66 0.40
N VAL A 39 -10.50 -4.94 -0.37
CA VAL A 39 -10.10 -5.38 -1.72
C VAL A 39 -9.35 -6.71 -1.70
N LEU A 40 -8.65 -7.04 -0.62
CA LEU A 40 -7.96 -8.32 -0.47
C LEU A 40 -8.96 -9.49 -0.43
N ALA A 41 -10.14 -9.31 0.18
CA ALA A 41 -11.19 -10.33 0.18
C ALA A 41 -11.84 -10.51 -1.20
N ALA A 42 -11.83 -9.45 -2.04
CA ALA A 42 -12.32 -9.55 -3.41
C ALA A 42 -11.41 -10.43 -4.28
N ALA A 43 -10.09 -10.44 -4.02
CA ALA A 43 -9.12 -11.22 -4.80
C ALA A 43 -9.33 -12.75 -4.73
N ASP A 44 -10.09 -13.24 -3.75
CA ASP A 44 -10.46 -14.66 -3.65
C ASP A 44 -11.37 -15.11 -4.80
N HIS A 45 -12.22 -14.21 -5.32
CA HIS A 45 -13.24 -14.53 -6.31
C HIS A 45 -13.23 -13.64 -7.56
N ASP A 46 -12.52 -12.51 -7.54
CA ASP A 46 -12.39 -11.59 -8.67
C ASP A 46 -10.91 -11.45 -9.10
N ARG A 47 -10.62 -11.94 -10.30
CA ARG A 47 -9.28 -11.93 -10.92
C ARG A 47 -9.10 -10.82 -11.94
N SER A 48 -10.02 -9.85 -12.02
CA SER A 48 -9.90 -8.71 -12.91
C SER A 48 -8.64 -7.90 -12.62
N ALA A 49 -8.04 -7.36 -13.69
CA ALA A 49 -6.74 -6.69 -13.60
C ALA A 49 -6.75 -5.52 -12.58
N ILE A 50 -7.86 -4.78 -12.51
CA ILE A 50 -8.01 -3.64 -11.61
C ILE A 50 -8.10 -4.07 -10.13
N VAL A 51 -8.78 -5.17 -9.81
CA VAL A 51 -8.85 -5.69 -8.43
C VAL A 51 -7.47 -6.16 -7.98
N GLN A 52 -6.75 -6.87 -8.86
CA GLN A 52 -5.39 -7.33 -8.57
C GLN A 52 -4.41 -6.14 -8.43
N ALA A 53 -4.48 -5.13 -9.30
CA ALA A 53 -3.64 -3.93 -9.18
C ALA A 53 -3.90 -3.15 -7.88
N CYS A 54 -5.16 -3.03 -7.44
CA CYS A 54 -5.50 -2.41 -6.16
C CYS A 54 -4.96 -3.20 -4.95
N CYS A 55 -4.98 -4.54 -4.99
CA CYS A 55 -4.36 -5.37 -3.96
C CYS A 55 -2.83 -5.18 -3.89
N ALA A 56 -2.17 -5.12 -5.06
CA ALA A 56 -0.74 -4.83 -5.15
C ALA A 56 -0.41 -3.45 -4.57
N ALA A 57 -1.15 -2.42 -4.96
CA ALA A 57 -0.96 -1.05 -4.46
C ALA A 57 -1.13 -0.98 -2.94
N LEU A 58 -2.13 -1.66 -2.37
CA LEU A 58 -2.34 -1.73 -0.92
C LEU A 58 -1.13 -2.33 -0.20
N HIS A 59 -0.56 -3.44 -0.70
CA HIS A 59 0.63 -4.04 -0.12
C HIS A 59 1.87 -3.14 -0.23
N MET A 60 1.98 -2.36 -1.30
CA MET A 60 3.07 -1.41 -1.49
C MET A 60 2.94 -0.17 -0.59
N PHE A 61 1.70 0.28 -0.29
CA PHE A 61 1.44 1.39 0.64
C PHE A 61 1.74 1.06 2.10
N ALA A 62 1.85 -0.22 2.46
CA ALA A 62 2.21 -0.60 3.81
C ALA A 62 3.65 -0.21 4.22
N GLU A 63 4.47 0.28 3.27
CA GLU A 63 5.88 0.70 3.43
C GLU A 63 6.76 -0.27 4.25
N SER A 64 6.33 -1.53 4.34
CA SER A 64 7.02 -2.57 5.07
C SER A 64 7.99 -3.31 4.15
N ARG A 65 9.04 -3.90 4.73
CA ARG A 65 9.99 -4.75 4.01
C ARG A 65 9.30 -5.88 3.24
N GLU A 66 8.19 -6.40 3.77
CA GLU A 66 7.42 -7.49 3.17
C GLU A 66 6.40 -7.02 2.12
N GLY A 67 6.13 -5.71 2.03
CA GLY A 67 5.17 -5.12 1.09
C GLY A 67 5.40 -5.57 -0.37
N PRO A 68 6.62 -5.42 -0.93
CA PRO A 68 6.93 -5.90 -2.27
C PRO A 68 6.75 -7.41 -2.46
N ILE A 69 7.04 -8.20 -1.42
CA ILE A 69 6.89 -9.66 -1.48
C ILE A 69 5.41 -10.04 -1.57
N HIS A 70 4.57 -9.41 -0.75
CA HIS A 70 3.12 -9.64 -0.76
C HIS A 70 2.41 -9.03 -1.97
N ALA A 71 2.92 -7.93 -2.54
CA ALA A 71 2.36 -7.31 -3.74
C ALA A 71 2.60 -8.14 -5.01
N ARG A 72 3.74 -8.82 -5.12
CA ARG A 72 4.18 -9.53 -6.34
C ARG A 72 3.12 -10.42 -6.99
N PRO A 73 2.44 -11.36 -6.29
CA PRO A 73 1.44 -12.21 -6.93
C PRO A 73 0.29 -11.42 -7.56
N PHE A 74 -0.10 -10.31 -6.94
CA PHE A 74 -1.15 -9.44 -7.46
C PHE A 74 -0.68 -8.60 -8.66
N ILE A 75 0.58 -8.16 -8.67
CA ILE A 75 1.19 -7.48 -9.83
C ILE A 75 1.21 -8.42 -11.04
N GLU A 76 1.65 -9.66 -10.85
CA GLU A 76 1.71 -10.65 -11.91
C GLU A 76 0.32 -10.95 -12.49
N ALA A 77 -0.68 -11.14 -11.62
CA ALA A 77 -2.06 -11.36 -12.02
C ALA A 77 -2.67 -10.14 -12.73
N ALA A 78 -2.43 -8.93 -12.22
CA ALA A 78 -2.91 -7.69 -12.83
C ALA A 78 -2.37 -7.55 -14.26
N ARG A 79 -1.05 -7.72 -14.44
CA ARG A 79 -0.40 -7.64 -15.75
C ARG A 79 -0.90 -8.70 -16.73
N ALA A 80 -1.17 -9.92 -16.25
CA ALA A 80 -1.72 -10.98 -17.10
C ALA A 80 -3.12 -10.65 -17.62
N GLY A 81 -3.94 -9.94 -16.82
CA GLY A 81 -5.29 -9.51 -17.19
C GLY A 81 -5.37 -8.16 -17.90
N ALA A 82 -4.26 -7.43 -18.05
CA ALA A 82 -4.26 -6.02 -18.48
C ALA A 82 -4.95 -5.81 -19.85
N SER A 83 -4.77 -6.73 -20.79
CA SER A 83 -5.36 -6.65 -22.14
C SER A 83 -6.88 -6.71 -22.16
N GLN A 84 -7.52 -7.17 -21.08
CA GLN A 84 -8.97 -7.24 -20.93
C GLN A 84 -9.55 -6.01 -20.20
N ALA A 85 -8.69 -5.14 -19.66
CA ALA A 85 -9.08 -3.94 -18.94
C ALA A 85 -9.26 -2.75 -19.90
N SER A 86 -9.99 -1.73 -19.46
CA SER A 86 -10.12 -0.47 -20.20
C SER A 86 -8.78 0.26 -20.31
N GLU A 87 -8.65 1.17 -21.28
CA GLU A 87 -7.43 1.99 -21.45
C GLU A 87 -7.06 2.78 -20.18
N ARG A 88 -8.06 3.20 -19.40
CA ARG A 88 -7.82 3.89 -18.12
C ARG A 88 -7.18 2.94 -17.10
N GLU A 89 -7.71 1.73 -16.97
CA GLU A 89 -7.21 0.74 -16.01
C GLU A 89 -5.82 0.23 -16.39
N GLN A 90 -5.54 0.06 -17.69
CA GLN A 90 -4.22 -0.31 -18.21
C GLN A 90 -3.11 0.70 -17.89
N ARG A 91 -3.44 1.96 -17.58
CA ARG A 91 -2.44 2.96 -17.13
C ARG A 91 -2.07 2.81 -15.66
N PHE A 92 -2.90 2.11 -14.89
CA PHE A 92 -2.70 1.87 -13.47
C PHE A 92 -2.11 0.48 -13.20
N VAL A 93 -2.55 -0.52 -13.98
CA VAL A 93 -2.01 -1.90 -14.03
C VAL A 93 -0.59 -1.92 -14.62
#